data_AF-A0AA43RSE0-F1
#
_entry.id   AF-A0AA43RSE0-F1
#
_cell.length_a   1.000
_cell.length_b   1.000
_cell.length_c   1.000
_cell.angle_alpha   90.00
_cell.angle_beta   90.00
_cell.angle_gamma   90.00
#
_symmetry.space_group_name_H-M   'P 1'
#
loop_
_entity.id
_entity.type
_entity.pdbx_description
1 polymer ?
#
loop_
_entity_poly.entity_id
_entity_poly.type
_entity_poly.pdbx_seq_one_letter_code
_entity_poly.pdbx_strand_id
1 'polypeptide(L)'
;MKQFILLLLFPLVVSCSAQSEYEKVIADYLQIENGVKTDLKIEFLEMNVSDITVSDSIQILNNEYQAEKEKRISDAQKSVEHWQNSIEEQKGKKNQLVAKAVIGNAEKRLADAENKLKEAQEWRPDLNRYESRDPSDILAKKAESHFSFMNPKLQTRQEMNALFILSADGKQCYNMIKQ
;
A
#
# COMPACT_ATOMS: atom_id res chain seq x y z
N MET A 1 -16.43 -20.97 58.23
CA MET A 1 -17.48 -20.53 57.28
C MET A 1 -17.49 -19.00 57.31
N LYS A 2 -17.20 -18.21 56.27
CA LYS A 2 -17.20 -18.40 54.82
C LYS A 2 -16.10 -17.50 54.21
N GLN A 3 -15.41 -18.00 53.19
CA GLN A 3 -14.53 -17.21 52.34
C GLN A 3 -15.40 -16.27 51.48
N PHE A 4 -15.09 -14.97 51.46
CA PHE A 4 -15.68 -14.04 50.51
C PHE A 4 -14.82 -14.04 49.25
N ILE A 5 -15.23 -14.83 48.25
CA ILE A 5 -14.68 -14.75 46.90
C ILE A 5 -15.26 -13.48 46.27
N LEU A 6 -14.42 -12.45 46.16
CA LEU A 6 -14.74 -11.23 45.45
C LEU A 6 -14.60 -11.52 43.95
N LEU A 7 -15.72 -11.89 43.33
CA LEU A 7 -15.79 -12.17 41.90
C LEU A 7 -15.80 -10.82 41.16
N LEU A 8 -14.60 -10.39 40.74
CA LEU A 8 -14.38 -9.24 39.86
C LEU A 8 -15.01 -9.56 38.49
N LEU A 9 -16.28 -9.18 38.35
CA LEU A 9 -16.98 -9.13 37.06
C LEU A 9 -16.33 -8.02 36.22
N PHE A 10 -15.39 -8.44 35.37
CA PHE A 10 -14.86 -7.63 34.28
C PHE A 10 -16.03 -7.36 33.31
N PRO A 11 -16.43 -6.10 33.05
CA PRO A 11 -17.37 -5.83 31.99
C PRO A 11 -16.66 -6.09 30.66
N LEU A 12 -17.03 -7.17 29.96
CA LEU A 12 -16.79 -7.27 28.53
C LEU A 12 -17.56 -6.13 27.86
N VAL A 13 -16.84 -5.08 27.48
CA VAL A 13 -17.34 -4.05 26.57
C VAL A 13 -17.52 -4.70 25.20
N VAL A 14 -18.74 -5.17 24.94
CA VAL A 14 -19.18 -5.62 23.62
C VAL A 14 -19.22 -4.39 22.71
N SER A 15 -18.21 -4.25 21.86
CA SER A 15 -18.04 -3.18 20.85
C SER A 15 -19.04 -3.26 19.68
N CYS A 16 -20.29 -3.68 19.92
CA CYS A 16 -21.29 -3.84 18.85
C CYS A 16 -21.91 -2.50 18.38
N SER A 17 -21.73 -1.38 19.09
CA SER A 17 -22.31 -0.10 18.67
C SER A 17 -21.58 0.52 17.47
N ALA A 18 -20.24 0.51 17.48
CA ALA A 18 -19.42 1.12 16.43
C ALA A 18 -19.56 0.39 15.08
N GLN A 19 -19.71 -0.93 15.09
CA GLN A 19 -19.89 -1.70 13.85
C GLN A 19 -21.14 -1.25 13.08
N SER A 20 -22.26 -1.02 13.79
CA SER A 20 -23.50 -0.51 13.17
C SER A 20 -23.34 0.87 12.52
N GLU A 21 -22.42 1.71 13.00
CA GLU A 21 -22.16 3.04 12.43
C GLU A 21 -21.40 2.93 11.11
N TYR A 22 -20.38 2.06 11.04
CA TYR A 22 -19.62 1.82 9.82
C TYR A 22 -20.46 1.11 8.74
N GLU A 23 -21.27 0.14 9.13
CA GLU A 23 -22.24 -0.53 8.24
C GLU A 23 -23.15 0.49 7.56
N LYS A 24 -23.66 1.47 8.32
CA LYS A 24 -24.48 2.55 7.76
C LYS A 24 -23.70 3.42 6.76
N VAL A 25 -22.50 3.86 7.13
CA VAL A 25 -21.66 4.71 6.26
C VAL A 25 -21.32 3.99 4.95
N ILE A 26 -21.01 2.69 5.02
CA ILE A 26 -20.70 1.86 3.84
C ILE A 26 -21.97 1.60 3.02
N ALA A 27 -23.11 1.30 3.65
CA ALA A 27 -24.37 1.12 2.95
C ALA A 27 -24.78 2.40 2.20
N ASP A 28 -24.69 3.56 2.84
CA ASP A 28 -24.97 4.85 2.19
C ASP A 28 -24.03 5.10 1.00
N TYR A 29 -22.73 4.78 1.13
CA TYR A 29 -21.76 4.85 0.02
C TYR A 29 -22.15 3.93 -1.15
N LEU A 30 -22.52 2.68 -0.88
CA LEU A 30 -22.89 1.70 -1.92
C LEU A 30 -24.23 2.03 -2.60
N GLN A 31 -25.14 2.67 -1.87
CA GLN A 31 -26.48 2.96 -2.35
C GLN A 31 -26.59 4.26 -3.14
N ILE A 32 -25.57 5.13 -3.10
CA ILE A 32 -25.57 6.42 -3.81
C ILE A 32 -24.71 6.32 -5.06
N GLU A 33 -25.35 6.38 -6.22
CA GLU A 33 -24.67 6.46 -7.52
C GLU A 33 -25.16 7.70 -8.27
N ASN A 34 -24.23 8.59 -8.67
CA ASN A 34 -24.56 9.85 -9.35
C ASN A 34 -25.64 10.70 -8.64
N GLY A 35 -25.65 10.69 -7.31
CA GLY A 35 -26.64 11.40 -6.48
C GLY A 35 -28.01 10.72 -6.36
N VAL A 36 -28.19 9.55 -6.99
CA VAL A 36 -29.42 8.74 -6.89
C VAL A 36 -29.22 7.67 -5.83
N LYS A 37 -30.09 7.66 -4.81
CA LYS A 37 -30.12 6.62 -3.79
C LYS A 37 -30.98 5.43 -4.24
N THR A 38 -30.40 4.25 -4.29
CA THR A 38 -31.09 2.97 -4.55
C THR A 38 -31.10 2.13 -3.28
N ASP A 39 -32.24 1.58 -2.89
CA ASP A 39 -32.28 0.60 -1.80
C ASP A 39 -31.78 -0.76 -2.30
N LEU A 40 -30.56 -1.13 -1.87
CA LEU A 40 -29.91 -2.39 -2.23
C LEU A 40 -30.14 -3.49 -1.18
N LYS A 41 -30.93 -3.24 -0.12
CA LYS A 41 -31.18 -4.19 0.98
C LYS A 41 -29.90 -4.89 1.45
N ILE A 42 -28.90 -4.08 1.78
CA ILE A 42 -27.58 -4.56 2.16
C ILE A 42 -27.66 -5.23 3.54
N GLU A 43 -27.04 -6.40 3.67
CA GLU A 43 -26.88 -7.12 4.93
C GLU A 43 -25.40 -7.48 5.09
N PHE A 44 -24.76 -6.92 6.11
CA PHE A 44 -23.37 -7.23 6.44
C PHE A 44 -23.33 -8.55 7.23
N LEU A 45 -22.61 -9.52 6.69
CA LEU A 45 -22.45 -10.85 7.27
C LEU A 45 -21.22 -10.90 8.19
N GLU A 46 -20.17 -10.19 7.80
CA GLU A 46 -18.96 -10.00 8.59
C GLU A 46 -18.37 -8.61 8.30
N MET A 47 -17.82 -7.98 9.34
CA MET A 47 -17.07 -6.75 9.21
C MET A 47 -15.98 -6.66 10.28
N ASN A 48 -14.74 -6.47 9.83
CA ASN A 48 -13.59 -6.21 10.68
C ASN A 48 -13.02 -4.83 10.36
N VAL A 49 -13.11 -3.90 11.32
CA VAL A 49 -12.62 -2.53 11.17
C VAL A 49 -11.31 -2.35 11.93
N SER A 50 -10.33 -1.76 11.27
CA SER A 50 -9.04 -1.43 11.88
C SER A 50 -8.52 -0.09 11.37
N ASP A 51 -7.61 0.51 12.13
CA ASP A 51 -7.04 1.80 11.81
C ASP A 51 -5.85 1.64 10.86
N ILE A 52 -5.68 2.61 9.96
CA ILE A 52 -4.46 2.86 9.21
C ILE A 52 -3.82 4.09 9.83
N THR A 53 -2.66 3.91 10.44
CA THR A 53 -1.94 4.98 11.14
C THR A 53 -0.87 5.62 10.26
N VAL A 54 -0.31 6.73 10.72
CA VAL A 54 0.90 7.34 10.13
C VAL A 54 2.05 6.34 10.12
N SER A 55 2.25 5.59 11.20
CA SER A 55 3.28 4.54 11.29
C SER A 55 3.11 3.47 10.21
N ASP A 56 1.88 2.97 10.00
CA ASP A 56 1.60 1.98 8.97
C ASP A 56 1.95 2.51 7.58
N SER A 57 1.58 3.76 7.29
CA SER A 57 1.88 4.37 6.00
C SER A 57 3.38 4.57 5.78
N ILE A 58 4.11 5.04 6.80
CA ILE A 58 5.58 5.16 6.75
C ILE A 58 6.21 3.79 6.51
N GLN A 59 5.73 2.75 7.18
CA GLN A 59 6.24 1.39 6.99
C GLN A 59 6.01 0.88 5.57
N ILE A 60 4.80 1.05 5.03
CA ILE A 60 4.47 0.64 3.65
C ILE A 60 5.40 1.36 2.66
N LEU A 61 5.53 2.68 2.78
CA LEU A 61 6.40 3.46 1.88
C LEU A 61 7.85 3.05 2.00
N ASN A 62 8.35 2.84 3.22
CA ASN A 62 9.72 2.37 3.43
C ASN A 62 9.95 1.02 2.77
N ASN A 63 9.00 0.08 2.89
CA ASN A 63 9.13 -1.24 2.29
C ASN A 63 9.15 -1.17 0.75
N GLU A 64 8.19 -0.47 0.15
CA GLU A 64 8.15 -0.26 -1.31
C GLU A 64 9.41 0.44 -1.81
N TYR A 65 9.85 1.44 -1.06
CA TYR A 65 11.06 2.20 -1.34
C TYR A 65 12.32 1.33 -1.30
N GLN A 66 12.50 0.51 -0.26
CA GLN A 66 13.67 -0.38 -0.17
C GLN A 66 13.68 -1.41 -1.30
N ALA A 67 12.53 -2.01 -1.62
CA ALA A 67 12.42 -2.97 -2.70
C ALA A 67 12.80 -2.35 -4.06
N GLU A 68 12.30 -1.14 -4.36
CA GLU A 68 12.65 -0.44 -5.60
C GLU A 68 14.12 0.03 -5.59
N LYS A 69 14.65 0.45 -4.43
CA LYS A 69 16.06 0.83 -4.30
C LYS A 69 16.99 -0.35 -4.57
N GLU A 70 16.70 -1.52 -4.01
CA GLU A 70 17.46 -2.75 -4.25
C GLU A 70 17.47 -3.12 -5.74
N LYS A 71 16.31 -3.02 -6.39
CA LYS A 71 16.19 -3.27 -7.84
C LYS A 71 17.05 -2.28 -8.65
N ARG A 72 16.98 -0.99 -8.35
CA ARG A 72 17.79 0.05 -9.03
C ARG A 72 19.29 -0.17 -8.85
N ILE A 73 19.72 -0.51 -7.64
CA ILE A 73 21.12 -0.85 -7.35
C ILE A 73 21.54 -2.06 -8.17
N SER A 74 20.75 -3.12 -8.18
CA SER A 74 21.05 -4.34 -8.95
C SER A 74 21.17 -4.07 -10.45
N ASP A 75 20.23 -3.33 -11.03
CA ASP A 75 20.23 -3.00 -12.46
C ASP A 75 21.41 -2.09 -12.84
N ALA A 76 21.76 -1.13 -11.97
CA ALA A 76 22.93 -0.27 -12.16
C ALA A 76 24.24 -1.05 -12.05
N GLN A 77 24.36 -1.97 -11.07
CA GLN A 77 25.54 -2.84 -10.91
C GLN A 77 25.75 -3.74 -12.13
N LYS A 78 24.69 -4.38 -12.63
CA LYS A 78 24.77 -5.18 -13.87
C LYS A 78 25.23 -4.34 -15.06
N SER A 79 24.78 -3.09 -15.13
CA SER A 79 25.20 -2.16 -16.19
C SER A 79 26.68 -1.79 -16.07
N VAL A 80 27.15 -1.49 -14.85
CA VAL A 80 28.57 -1.22 -14.56
C VAL A 80 29.43 -2.41 -14.99
N GLU A 81 29.08 -3.61 -14.55
CA GLU A 81 29.80 -4.86 -14.90
C GLU A 81 29.81 -5.09 -16.42
N HIS A 82 28.67 -4.92 -17.08
CA HIS A 82 28.57 -5.08 -18.54
C HIS A 82 29.52 -4.14 -19.30
N TRP A 83 29.58 -2.86 -18.93
CA TRP A 83 30.45 -1.90 -19.62
C TRP A 83 31.92 -2.10 -19.28
N GLN A 84 32.25 -2.49 -18.05
CA GLN A 84 33.60 -2.89 -17.67
C GLN A 84 34.09 -4.09 -18.50
N ASN A 85 33.26 -5.13 -18.63
CA ASN A 85 33.56 -6.30 -19.44
C ASN A 85 33.70 -5.92 -20.93
N SER A 86 32.83 -5.04 -21.45
CA SER A 86 32.94 -4.56 -22.84
C SER A 86 34.27 -3.85 -23.10
N ILE A 87 34.73 -3.00 -22.17
CA ILE A 87 36.03 -2.33 -22.27
C ILE A 87 37.17 -3.36 -22.27
N GLU A 88 37.12 -4.33 -21.36
CA GLU A 88 38.14 -5.38 -21.26
C GLU A 88 38.20 -6.26 -22.51
N GLU A 89 37.05 -6.69 -23.04
CA GLU A 89 36.96 -7.50 -24.25
C GLU A 89 37.56 -6.81 -25.49
N GLN A 90 37.48 -5.48 -25.57
CA GLN A 90 38.02 -4.72 -26.70
C GLN A 90 39.53 -4.45 -26.57
N LYS A 91 40.13 -4.62 -25.39
CA LYS A 91 41.58 -4.47 -25.21
C LYS A 91 42.30 -5.54 -26.03
N GLY A 92 43.29 -5.11 -26.82
CA GLY A 92 44.13 -6.02 -27.63
C GLY A 92 43.49 -6.52 -28.93
N LYS A 93 42.30 -6.03 -29.33
CA LYS A 93 41.71 -6.37 -30.64
C LYS A 93 42.53 -5.79 -31.79
N LYS A 94 42.65 -6.57 -32.88
CA LYS A 94 43.45 -6.23 -34.08
C LYS A 94 42.97 -4.96 -34.81
N ASN A 95 41.67 -4.66 -34.77
CA ASN A 95 41.11 -3.45 -35.37
C ASN A 95 41.11 -2.30 -34.34
N GLN A 96 42.22 -1.58 -34.25
CA GLN A 96 42.42 -0.54 -33.24
C GLN A 96 41.43 0.65 -33.36
N LEU A 97 41.02 1.04 -34.57
CA LEU A 97 40.10 2.17 -34.75
C LEU A 97 38.69 1.84 -34.22
N VAL A 98 38.17 0.67 -34.59
CA VAL A 98 36.86 0.21 -34.11
C VAL A 98 36.90 -0.07 -32.62
N ALA A 99 37.95 -0.76 -32.13
CA ALA A 99 38.13 -1.02 -30.70
C ALA A 99 38.16 0.28 -29.88
N LYS A 100 38.89 1.31 -30.35
CA LYS A 100 38.97 2.61 -29.67
C LYS A 100 37.62 3.33 -29.64
N ALA A 101 36.83 3.27 -30.71
CA ALA A 101 35.49 3.88 -30.74
C ALA A 101 34.53 3.18 -29.78
N VAL A 102 34.55 1.85 -29.74
CA VAL A 102 33.71 1.05 -28.82
C VAL A 102 34.09 1.32 -27.36
N ILE A 103 35.39 1.32 -27.04
CA ILE A 103 35.89 1.65 -25.69
C ILE A 103 35.42 3.04 -25.28
N GLY A 104 35.61 4.06 -26.12
CA GLY A 104 35.20 5.42 -25.77
C GLY A 104 33.69 5.58 -25.56
N ASN A 105 32.86 4.79 -26.25
CA ASN A 105 31.43 4.74 -25.97
C ASN A 105 31.12 3.99 -24.66
N ALA A 106 31.77 2.84 -24.43
CA ALA A 106 31.60 2.05 -23.21
C ALA A 106 32.04 2.81 -21.96
N GLU A 107 33.11 3.60 -22.01
CA GLU A 107 33.57 4.46 -20.91
C GLU A 107 32.53 5.52 -20.53
N LYS A 108 31.89 6.15 -21.53
CA LYS A 108 30.79 7.10 -21.26
C LYS A 108 29.60 6.41 -20.59
N ARG A 109 29.22 5.23 -21.10
CA ARG A 109 28.11 4.44 -20.54
C ARG A 109 28.43 3.89 -19.14
N LEU A 110 29.69 3.57 -18.89
CA LEU A 110 30.18 3.18 -17.57
C LEU A 110 30.02 4.33 -16.58
N ALA A 111 30.46 5.54 -16.94
CA ALA A 111 30.28 6.72 -16.10
C ALA A 111 28.80 7.02 -15.80
N ASP A 112 27.92 6.90 -16.81
CA ASP A 112 26.46 7.02 -16.61
C ASP A 112 25.92 5.95 -15.64
N ALA A 113 26.40 4.70 -15.75
CA ALA A 113 25.98 3.59 -14.90
C ALA A 113 26.48 3.76 -13.46
N GLU A 114 27.71 4.22 -13.26
CA GLU A 114 28.29 4.54 -11.95
C GLU A 114 27.53 5.69 -11.26
N ASN A 115 27.16 6.72 -12.02
CA ASN A 115 26.33 7.81 -11.50
C ASN A 115 24.95 7.31 -11.07
N LYS A 116 24.28 6.50 -11.89
CA LYS A 116 22.99 5.87 -11.53
C LYS A 116 23.09 4.99 -10.29
N LEU A 117 24.20 4.24 -10.15
CA LEU A 117 24.44 3.43 -8.97
C LEU A 117 24.55 4.31 -7.72
N LYS A 118 25.32 5.40 -7.80
CA LYS A 118 25.46 6.36 -6.70
C LYS A 118 24.11 7.01 -6.34
N GLU A 119 23.37 7.49 -7.34
CA GLU A 119 22.03 8.05 -7.17
C GLU A 119 21.10 7.06 -6.48
N ALA A 120 21.09 5.79 -6.91
CA ALA A 120 20.28 4.75 -6.30
C ALA A 120 20.68 4.47 -4.83
N GLN A 121 21.99 4.47 -4.52
CA GLN A 121 22.49 4.28 -3.15
C GLN A 121 22.14 5.44 -2.22
N GLU A 122 22.18 6.67 -2.73
CA GLU A 122 21.90 7.91 -1.99
C GLU A 122 20.40 8.23 -1.90
N TRP A 123 19.59 7.70 -2.82
CA TRP A 123 18.14 7.89 -2.82
C TRP A 123 17.54 7.56 -1.43
N ARG A 124 16.54 8.33 -1.00
CA ARG A 124 15.76 8.13 0.23
C ARG A 124 14.26 8.36 -0.05
N PRO A 125 13.35 7.74 0.73
CA PRO A 125 11.92 8.01 0.59
C PRO A 125 11.61 9.43 1.05
N ASP A 126 10.69 10.09 0.35
CA ASP A 126 10.14 11.38 0.80
C ASP A 126 9.04 11.12 1.83
N LEU A 127 9.37 11.42 3.09
CA LEU A 127 8.47 11.29 4.24
C LEU A 127 8.04 12.65 4.81
N ASN A 128 8.31 13.75 4.10
CA ASN A 128 8.09 15.11 4.60
C ASN A 128 6.65 15.37 5.05
N ARG A 129 5.69 14.69 4.41
CA ARG A 129 4.25 14.78 4.75
C ARG A 129 3.89 14.27 6.15
N TYR A 130 4.80 13.57 6.82
CA TYR A 130 4.60 13.01 8.16
C TYR A 130 5.47 13.67 9.24
N GLU A 131 6.38 14.58 8.90
CA GLU A 131 7.37 15.14 9.86
C GLU A 131 6.73 15.79 11.10
N SER A 132 5.56 16.40 10.95
CA SER A 132 4.85 17.09 12.04
C SER A 132 3.73 16.26 12.67
N ARG A 133 3.64 14.96 12.39
CA ARG A 133 2.52 14.11 12.79
C ARG A 133 2.92 13.03 13.79
N ASP A 134 1.99 12.66 14.66
CA ASP A 134 2.22 11.57 15.59
C ASP A 134 2.11 10.23 14.85
N PRO A 135 3.05 9.28 15.05
CA PRO A 135 3.00 7.96 14.42
C PRO A 135 1.69 7.19 14.67
N SER A 136 1.03 7.44 15.80
CA SER A 136 -0.25 6.81 16.17
C SER A 136 -1.47 7.50 15.57
N ASP A 137 -1.30 8.66 14.92
CA ASP A 137 -2.43 9.35 14.33
C ASP A 137 -3.10 8.49 13.24
N ILE A 138 -4.42 8.43 13.28
CA ILE A 138 -5.22 7.72 12.29
C ILE A 138 -5.29 8.53 11.00
N LEU A 139 -4.95 7.90 9.88
CA LEU A 139 -5.08 8.46 8.52
C LEU A 139 -6.41 8.06 7.89
N ALA A 140 -6.81 6.81 8.10
CA ALA A 140 -8.02 6.22 7.57
C ALA A 140 -8.41 5.02 8.43
N LYS A 141 -9.65 4.55 8.28
CA LYS A 141 -10.04 3.23 8.77
C LYS A 141 -10.23 2.31 7.59
N LYS A 142 -9.84 1.05 7.73
CA LYS A 142 -10.15 0.02 6.75
C LYS A 142 -11.22 -0.92 7.33
N ALA A 143 -12.24 -1.21 6.54
CA ALA A 143 -13.28 -2.19 6.89
C ALA A 143 -13.23 -3.33 5.89
N GLU A 144 -12.72 -4.48 6.33
CA GLU A 144 -12.79 -5.73 5.58
C GLU A 144 -14.15 -6.35 5.83
N SER A 145 -14.95 -6.54 4.78
CA SER A 145 -16.35 -6.92 4.94
C SER A 145 -16.80 -7.97 3.94
N HIS A 146 -17.61 -8.90 4.44
CA HIS A 146 -18.44 -9.80 3.67
C HIS A 146 -19.90 -9.36 3.83
N PHE A 147 -20.57 -9.09 2.71
CA PHE A 147 -21.96 -8.61 2.74
C PHE A 147 -22.77 -9.13 1.57
N SER A 148 -24.09 -9.17 1.77
CA SER A 148 -25.05 -9.44 0.73
C SER A 148 -25.80 -8.17 0.31
N PHE A 149 -26.27 -8.15 -0.93
CA PHE A 149 -27.08 -7.08 -1.47
C PHE A 149 -28.05 -7.61 -2.52
N MET A 150 -29.17 -6.92 -2.72
CA MET A 150 -30.18 -7.24 -3.71
C MET A 150 -30.56 -5.97 -4.49
N ASN A 151 -30.16 -5.91 -5.75
CA ASN A 151 -30.60 -4.84 -6.64
C ASN A 151 -32.10 -5.03 -6.96
N PRO A 152 -32.95 -4.01 -6.78
CA PRO A 152 -34.39 -4.13 -7.00
C PRO A 152 -34.77 -4.49 -8.44
N LYS A 153 -33.90 -4.19 -9.43
CA LYS A 153 -34.10 -4.56 -10.83
C LYS A 153 -33.76 -6.03 -11.13
N LEU A 154 -32.78 -6.60 -10.41
CA LEU A 154 -32.32 -7.97 -10.62
C LEU A 154 -33.05 -8.99 -9.73
N GLN A 155 -33.63 -8.53 -8.62
CA GLN A 155 -34.36 -9.34 -7.64
C GLN A 155 -33.63 -10.61 -7.18
N THR A 156 -32.30 -10.57 -7.24
CA THR A 156 -31.42 -11.70 -6.88
C THR A 156 -30.44 -11.24 -5.82
N ARG A 157 -30.35 -12.01 -4.72
CA ARG A 157 -29.35 -11.80 -3.66
C ARG A 157 -27.96 -12.16 -4.21
N GLN A 158 -27.02 -11.26 -4.00
CA GLN A 158 -25.61 -11.44 -4.34
C GLN A 158 -24.78 -11.22 -3.08
N GLU A 159 -23.62 -11.85 -2.99
CA GLU A 159 -22.67 -11.71 -1.89
C GLU A 159 -21.31 -11.27 -2.42
N MET A 160 -20.57 -10.47 -1.65
CA MET A 160 -19.29 -9.92 -2.06
C MET A 160 -18.38 -9.71 -0.85
N ASN A 161 -17.08 -9.95 -1.06
CA ASN A 161 -16.02 -9.49 -0.18
C ASN A 161 -15.44 -8.19 -0.72
N ALA A 162 -15.29 -7.19 0.16
CA ALA A 162 -14.67 -5.94 -0.21
C ALA A 162 -13.94 -5.31 0.98
N LEU A 163 -12.90 -4.55 0.64
CA LEU A 163 -12.23 -3.64 1.55
C LEU A 163 -12.75 -2.22 1.31
N PHE A 164 -13.30 -1.61 2.35
CA PHE A 164 -13.71 -0.21 2.34
C PHE A 164 -12.67 0.65 3.04
N ILE A 165 -12.39 1.82 2.45
CA ILE A 165 -11.50 2.83 3.04
C ILE A 165 -12.37 3.99 3.52
N LEU A 166 -12.39 4.19 4.83
CA LEU A 166 -13.15 5.24 5.49
C LEU A 166 -12.23 6.39 5.94
N SER A 167 -12.81 7.55 6.16
CA SER A 167 -12.15 8.69 6.81
C SER A 167 -11.61 8.30 8.19
N ALA A 168 -10.62 9.07 8.68
CA ALA A 168 -10.04 8.84 9.99
C ALA A 168 -11.08 8.83 11.14
N ASP A 169 -12.15 9.63 11.01
CA ASP A 169 -13.27 9.66 11.94
C ASP A 169 -14.38 8.65 11.63
N GLY A 170 -14.25 7.88 10.54
CA GLY A 170 -15.17 6.83 10.11
C GLY A 170 -16.49 7.33 9.52
N LYS A 171 -16.69 8.63 9.35
CA LYS A 171 -17.98 9.21 8.92
C LYS A 171 -18.20 9.21 7.41
N GLN A 172 -17.15 8.98 6.62
CA GLN A 172 -17.20 8.95 5.17
C GLN A 172 -16.49 7.72 4.65
N CYS A 173 -17.07 7.05 3.66
CA CYS A 173 -16.38 6.01 2.88
C CYS A 173 -15.86 6.64 1.59
N TYR A 174 -14.55 6.55 1.35
CA TYR A 174 -13.89 7.14 0.18
C TYR A 174 -13.75 6.16 -0.96
N ASN A 175 -13.60 4.87 -0.67
CA ASN A 175 -13.32 3.89 -1.70
C ASN A 175 -13.77 2.48 -1.29
N MET A 176 -14.01 1.65 -2.31
CA MET A 176 -14.23 0.21 -2.20
C MET A 176 -13.27 -0.53 -3.13
N ILE A 177 -12.57 -1.52 -2.60
CA ILE A 177 -11.69 -2.41 -3.33
C ILE A 177 -12.29 -3.81 -3.26
N LYS A 178 -12.68 -4.37 -4.40
CA LYS A 178 -13.19 -5.74 -4.49
C LYS A 178 -12.04 -6.74 -4.26
N GLN A 179 -12.32 -7.80 -3.50
CA GLN A 179 -11.37 -8.87 -3.20
C GLN A 179 -11.71 -10.15 -3.97
#